data_AF-X1CB73-F1
#
_entry.id   AF-X1CB73-F1
#
_cell.length_a   1.000
_cell.length_b   1.000
_cell.length_c   1.000
_cell.angle_alpha   90.00
_cell.angle_beta   90.00
_cell.angle_gamma   90.00
#
_symmetry.space_group_name_H-M   'P 1'
#
loop_
_entity.id
_entity.type
_entity.pdbx_description
1 polymer ?
#
loop_
_entity_poly.entity_id
_entity_poly.type
_entity_poly.pdbx_seq_one_letter_code
_entity_poly.pdbx_strand_id
1 'polypeptide(L)'
;MSKSTRFKILSERAINKETFVEPWPEAGLTVTDSPNDPQPSLSVVDGRVVEMDGRERPDFDAIDLFIADHSIDLDRAEAAMATPSTDIAHMLVDIN
;
A
#
# COMPACT_ATOMS: atom_id res chain seq x y z
N MET A 1 41.45 -20.20 0.36
CA MET A 1 40.21 -20.82 0.87
C MET A 1 39.50 -21.50 -0.28
N SER A 2 39.38 -22.84 -0.27
CA SER A 2 38.68 -23.55 -1.35
C SER A 2 37.17 -23.30 -1.23
N LYS A 3 36.60 -22.55 -2.18
CA LYS A 3 35.14 -22.34 -2.27
C LYS A 3 34.46 -23.71 -2.47
N SER A 4 33.40 -23.98 -1.71
CA SER A 4 32.59 -25.19 -1.85
C SER A 4 32.05 -25.33 -3.27
N THR A 5 32.19 -26.52 -3.88
CA THR A 5 31.69 -26.83 -5.23
C THR A 5 30.19 -26.54 -5.38
N ARG A 6 29.40 -26.80 -4.32
CA ARG A 6 27.97 -26.48 -4.28
C ARG A 6 27.71 -25.00 -4.51
N PHE A 7 28.45 -24.12 -3.83
CA PHE A 7 28.25 -22.67 -3.95
C PHE A 7 28.72 -22.12 -5.29
N LYS A 8 29.71 -22.74 -5.94
CA LYS A 8 30.09 -22.39 -7.31
C LYS A 8 28.91 -22.63 -8.28
N ILE A 9 28.33 -23.83 -8.26
CA ILE A 9 27.17 -24.16 -9.11
C ILE A 9 25.98 -23.25 -8.79
N LEU A 10 25.72 -22.95 -7.52
CA LEU A 10 24.65 -22.04 -7.12
C LEU A 10 24.87 -20.64 -7.68
N SER A 11 26.11 -20.09 -7.60
CA SER A 11 26.41 -18.74 -8.08
C SER A 11 26.22 -18.55 -9.59
N GLU A 12 26.35 -19.62 -10.38
CA GLU A 12 26.20 -19.58 -11.84
C GLU A 12 24.73 -19.66 -12.30
N ARG A 13 23.77 -19.89 -11.39
CA ARG A 13 22.34 -19.93 -11.73
C ARG A 13 21.84 -18.60 -12.26
N ALA A 14 20.90 -18.65 -13.21
CA ALA A 14 20.33 -17.47 -13.87
C ALA A 14 19.76 -16.44 -12.89
N ILE A 15 19.18 -16.88 -11.77
CA ILE A 15 18.63 -15.98 -10.74
C ILE A 15 19.66 -14.98 -10.18
N ASN A 16 20.94 -15.34 -10.11
CA ASN A 16 21.97 -14.42 -9.61
C ASN A 16 22.44 -13.40 -10.66
N LYS A 17 21.84 -13.42 -11.86
CA LYS A 17 22.00 -12.36 -12.86
C LYS A 17 20.96 -11.25 -12.69
N GLU A 18 19.90 -11.52 -11.92
CA GLU A 18 18.92 -10.51 -11.54
C GLU A 18 19.54 -9.55 -10.51
N THR A 19 19.06 -8.31 -10.52
CA THR A 19 19.49 -7.31 -9.53
C THR A 19 18.52 -7.32 -8.36
N PHE A 20 19.01 -7.70 -7.19
CA PHE A 20 18.27 -7.57 -5.93
C PHE A 20 18.83 -6.38 -5.16
N VAL A 21 17.94 -5.56 -4.64
CA VAL A 21 18.26 -4.44 -3.76
C VAL A 21 17.58 -4.66 -2.42
N GLU A 22 18.22 -4.16 -1.37
CA GLU A 22 17.56 -4.08 -0.07
C GLU A 22 16.45 -3.00 -0.13
N PRO A 23 15.38 -3.13 0.66
CA PRO A 23 14.35 -2.11 0.72
C PRO A 23 14.94 -0.73 1.06
N TRP A 24 14.53 0.29 0.30
CA TRP A 24 14.94 1.67 0.51
C TRP A 24 13.70 2.59 0.52
N PRO A 25 12.99 2.69 1.66
CA PRO A 25 11.72 3.41 1.77
C PRO A 25 11.79 4.89 1.42
N GLU A 26 12.91 5.56 1.73
CA GLU A 26 13.09 6.99 1.47
C GLU A 26 13.16 7.31 -0.03
N ALA A 27 13.57 6.35 -0.85
CA ALA A 27 13.55 6.44 -2.31
C ALA A 27 12.32 5.78 -2.95
N GLY A 28 11.35 5.32 -2.14
CA GLY A 28 10.17 4.59 -2.62
C GLY A 28 10.48 3.18 -3.13
N LEU A 29 11.64 2.61 -2.84
CA LEU A 29 12.00 1.24 -3.23
C LEU A 29 11.63 0.25 -2.12
N THR A 30 10.35 0.19 -1.80
CA THR A 30 9.74 -0.80 -0.92
C THR A 30 8.46 -1.29 -1.58
N VAL A 31 8.18 -2.59 -1.49
CA VAL A 31 7.09 -3.20 -2.27
C VAL A 31 5.72 -2.88 -1.66
N THR A 32 5.57 -3.07 -0.35
CA THR A 32 4.37 -2.75 0.45
C THR A 32 4.79 -2.39 1.87
N ASP A 33 3.85 -1.83 2.64
CA ASP A 33 4.01 -1.57 4.08
C ASP A 33 5.23 -0.69 4.39
N SER A 34 5.41 0.36 3.60
CA SER A 34 6.45 1.34 3.86
C SER A 34 6.17 2.05 5.18
N PRO A 35 7.19 2.33 6.00
CA PRO A 35 7.00 3.16 7.19
C PRO A 35 6.53 4.60 6.86
N ASN A 36 6.63 5.01 5.60
CA ASN A 36 6.18 6.31 5.11
C ASN A 36 4.77 6.29 4.50
N ASP A 37 4.13 5.10 4.39
CA ASP A 37 2.77 5.01 3.89
C ASP A 37 1.79 5.57 4.95
N PRO A 38 0.79 6.37 4.53
CA PRO A 38 -0.20 6.90 5.45
C PRO A 38 -1.07 5.79 6.04
N GLN A 39 -1.60 6.03 7.24
CA GLN A 39 -2.63 5.16 7.80
C GLN A 39 -4.00 5.49 7.20
N PRO A 40 -4.86 4.50 6.94
CA PRO A 40 -6.19 4.76 6.41
C PRO A 40 -7.03 5.64 7.34
N SER A 41 -7.52 6.75 6.83
CA SER A 41 -8.49 7.61 7.53
C SER A 41 -9.32 8.40 6.52
N LEU A 42 -10.52 8.80 6.94
CA LEU A 42 -11.42 9.56 6.08
C LEU A 42 -12.37 10.39 6.94
N SER A 43 -12.47 11.67 6.63
CA SER A 43 -13.42 12.59 7.27
C SER A 43 -14.29 13.26 6.22
N VAL A 44 -15.60 13.26 6.43
CA VAL A 44 -16.60 13.82 5.50
C VAL A 44 -17.47 14.84 6.23
N VAL A 45 -17.65 16.01 5.63
CA VAL A 45 -18.53 17.09 6.13
C VAL A 45 -19.41 17.58 4.99
N ASP A 46 -20.72 17.63 5.23
CA ASP A 46 -21.72 18.09 4.25
C ASP A 46 -21.59 17.42 2.87
N GLY A 47 -21.33 16.10 2.85
CA GLY A 47 -21.17 15.32 1.61
C GLY A 47 -19.87 15.59 0.86
N ARG A 48 -18.85 16.16 1.53
CA ARG A 48 -17.54 16.43 0.96
C ARG A 48 -16.44 15.86 1.83
N VAL A 49 -15.50 15.13 1.23
CA VAL A 49 -14.28 14.67 1.91
C VAL A 49 -13.43 15.89 2.30
N VAL A 50 -13.12 16.04 3.58
CA VAL A 50 -12.31 17.13 4.13
C VAL A 50 -10.92 16.67 4.61
N GLU A 51 -10.74 15.37 4.80
CA GLU A 51 -9.45 14.73 5.11
C GLU A 51 -9.48 13.28 4.57
N MET A 52 -8.34 12.81 4.07
CA MET A 52 -8.13 11.46 3.55
C MET A 52 -6.70 11.01 3.85
N ASP A 53 -6.56 9.82 4.43
CA ASP A 53 -5.28 9.17 4.76
C ASP A 53 -4.29 10.08 5.52
N GLY A 54 -4.81 10.85 6.47
CA GLY A 54 -4.06 11.75 7.36
C GLY A 54 -3.73 13.10 6.73
N ARG A 55 -4.21 13.38 5.51
CA ARG A 55 -3.98 14.64 4.80
C ARG A 55 -5.25 15.47 4.76
N GLU A 56 -5.16 16.75 5.15
CA GLU A 56 -6.28 17.67 5.05
C GLU A 56 -6.49 18.12 3.60
N ARG A 57 -7.76 18.38 3.23
CA ARG A 57 -8.13 18.78 1.87
C ARG A 57 -7.34 19.96 1.27
N PRO A 58 -6.95 21.01 2.02
CA PRO A 58 -6.11 22.09 1.47
C PRO A 58 -4.73 21.62 0.98
N ASP A 59 -4.24 20.50 1.50
CA ASP A 59 -2.94 19.91 1.16
C ASP A 59 -3.06 18.80 0.10
N PHE A 60 -4.25 18.55 -0.42
CA PHE A 60 -4.50 17.58 -1.48
C PHE A 60 -3.80 17.99 -2.78
N ASP A 61 -3.14 17.03 -3.40
CA ASP A 61 -2.69 17.17 -4.77
C ASP A 61 -3.79 16.80 -5.79
N ALA A 62 -3.43 16.74 -7.07
CA ALA A 62 -4.39 16.41 -8.12
C ALA A 62 -4.96 14.98 -8.03
N ILE A 63 -4.19 14.02 -7.51
CA ILE A 63 -4.60 12.63 -7.31
C ILE A 63 -5.56 12.58 -6.12
N ASP A 64 -5.18 13.19 -5.00
CA ASP A 64 -6.01 13.24 -3.79
C ASP A 64 -7.39 13.85 -4.09
N LEU A 65 -7.42 14.99 -4.79
CA LEU A 65 -8.66 15.66 -5.19
C LEU A 65 -9.52 14.77 -6.08
N PHE A 66 -8.92 14.08 -7.04
CA PHE A 66 -9.65 13.20 -7.95
C PHE A 66 -10.27 12.00 -7.21
N ILE A 67 -9.53 11.38 -6.31
CA ILE A 67 -10.02 10.26 -5.51
C ILE A 67 -11.16 10.73 -4.60
N ALA A 68 -10.93 11.80 -3.85
CA ALA A 68 -11.87 12.34 -2.87
C ALA A 68 -13.21 12.78 -3.49
N ASP A 69 -13.20 13.32 -4.71
CA ASP A 69 -14.40 13.87 -5.34
C ASP A 69 -15.12 12.90 -6.29
N HIS A 70 -14.46 11.82 -6.72
CA HIS A 70 -14.99 10.95 -7.79
C HIS A 70 -14.87 9.45 -7.55
N SER A 71 -14.06 8.99 -6.61
CA SER A 71 -13.72 7.57 -6.49
C SER A 71 -14.25 6.90 -5.21
N ILE A 72 -14.86 7.67 -4.30
CA ILE A 72 -15.37 7.17 -3.02
C ILE A 72 -16.90 7.28 -2.98
N ASP A 73 -17.57 6.17 -2.69
CA ASP A 73 -19.00 6.17 -2.35
C ASP A 73 -19.19 6.64 -0.90
N LEU A 74 -19.56 7.91 -0.75
CA LEU A 74 -19.71 8.54 0.56
C LEU A 74 -20.86 7.96 1.40
N ASP A 75 -21.87 7.34 0.76
CA ASP A 75 -22.98 6.71 1.48
C ASP A 75 -22.53 5.43 2.22
N ARG A 76 -21.40 4.83 1.81
CA ARG A 76 -20.85 3.59 2.37
C ARG A 76 -19.53 3.79 3.10
N ALA A 77 -18.90 4.94 2.92
CA ALA A 77 -17.56 5.23 3.42
C ALA A 77 -17.40 5.01 4.92
N GLU A 78 -18.31 5.51 5.75
CA GLU A 78 -18.22 5.37 7.22
C GLU A 78 -18.27 3.89 7.65
N ALA A 79 -19.22 3.12 7.12
CA ALA A 79 -19.36 1.70 7.43
C ALA A 79 -18.14 0.89 6.96
N ALA A 80 -17.62 1.21 5.77
CA ALA A 80 -16.44 0.56 5.22
C ALA A 80 -15.19 0.86 6.07
N MET A 81 -14.95 2.13 6.42
CA MET A 81 -13.79 2.54 7.25
C MET A 81 -13.86 2.01 8.68
N ALA A 82 -15.06 1.76 9.22
CA ALA A 82 -15.24 1.13 10.52
C ALA A 82 -15.02 -0.40 10.50
N THR A 83 -14.95 -1.02 9.33
CA THR A 83 -14.72 -2.46 9.19
C THR A 83 -13.22 -2.75 9.20
N PRO A 84 -12.72 -3.62 10.11
CA PRO A 84 -11.30 -3.98 10.12
C PRO A 84 -10.84 -4.53 8.77
N SER A 85 -9.66 -4.09 8.28
CA SER A 85 -9.14 -4.53 6.98
C SER A 85 -8.99 -6.05 6.88
N THR A 86 -8.71 -6.74 7.99
CA THR A 86 -8.66 -8.21 8.05
C THR A 86 -10.00 -8.87 7.78
N ASP A 87 -11.09 -8.24 8.21
CA ASP A 87 -12.43 -8.78 8.00
C ASP A 87 -12.83 -8.61 6.53
N ILE A 88 -12.51 -7.46 5.92
CA ILE A 88 -12.63 -7.25 4.47
C ILE A 88 -11.80 -8.28 3.70
N ALA A 89 -10.55 -8.53 4.14
CA ALA A 89 -9.68 -9.52 3.50
C ALA A 89 -10.26 -10.94 3.56
N HIS A 90 -10.89 -11.33 4.68
CA HIS A 90 -11.61 -12.59 4.77
C HIS A 90 -12.81 -12.64 3.83
N MET A 91 -13.60 -11.56 3.75
CA MET A 91 -14.75 -11.48 2.85
C MET A 91 -14.36 -11.66 1.37
N LEU A 92 -13.17 -11.20 0.96
CA LEU A 92 -12.70 -11.35 -0.43
C LEU A 92 -12.45 -12.80 -0.84
N VAL A 93 -12.17 -13.68 0.12
CA VAL A 93 -11.84 -15.10 -0.13
C VAL A 93 -12.90 -16.05 0.43
N ASP A 94 -13.97 -15.52 1.01
CA ASP A 94 -15.07 -16.32 1.52
C ASP A 94 -15.89 -16.88 0.35
N ILE A 95 -16.15 -18.19 0.41
CA ILE A 95 -16.86 -18.95 -0.64
C ILE A 95 -18.29 -19.32 -0.23
N ASN A 96 -18.71 -18.94 0.97
CA ASN A 96 -20.00 -19.29 1.54
C ASN A 96 -21.13 -18.36 1.06
#